data_AF-A0A0B1S3U4-F1
#
_entry.id   AF-A0A0B1S3U4-F1
#
_cell.length_a   1.000
_cell.length_b   1.000
_cell.length_c   1.000
_cell.angle_alpha   90.00
_cell.angle_beta   90.00
_cell.angle_gamma   90.00
#
_symmetry.space_group_name_H-M   'P 1'
#
loop_
_entity.id
_entity.type
_entity.pdbx_description
1 polymer ?
#
loop_
_entity_poly.entity_id
_entity_poly.type
_entity_poly.pdbx_seq_one_letter_code
_entity_poly.pdbx_strand_id
1 'polypeptide(L)'
;SAPPTSQYPTHLYRILIACDGYWSSEGSYCRVSEQTKALSFIFPHMNGDPNCLDKNELLLQYTARIKDVESISGQYFNFTNMPDRQQMLLKTHINVELW
;
A
#
# COMPACT_ATOMS: atom_id res chain seq x y z
N SER A 1 -27.33 -18.13 4.27
CA SER A 1 -27.73 -16.73 4.04
C SER A 1 -26.54 -15.99 3.47
N ALA A 2 -26.70 -15.27 2.36
CA ALA A 2 -25.63 -14.40 1.87
C ALA A 2 -25.47 -13.21 2.84
N PRO A 3 -24.24 -12.76 3.12
CA PRO A 3 -24.02 -11.64 4.02
C PRO A 3 -24.65 -10.36 3.44
N PRO A 4 -25.20 -9.47 4.29
CA PRO A 4 -25.76 -8.20 3.82
C PRO A 4 -24.66 -7.38 3.13
N THR A 5 -24.89 -7.01 1.88
CA THR A 5 -23.99 -6.15 1.11
C THR A 5 -24.16 -4.72 1.58
N SER A 6 -23.27 -4.24 2.47
CA SER A 6 -23.15 -2.81 2.78
C SER A 6 -22.82 -2.04 1.49
N GLN A 7 -23.54 -0.95 1.23
CA GLN A 7 -23.24 -0.06 0.10
C GLN A 7 -21.96 0.77 0.33
N TYR A 8 -21.48 0.83 1.58
CA TYR A 8 -20.26 1.54 1.94
C TYR A 8 -19.06 0.60 2.02
N PRO A 9 -17.88 1.05 1.56
CA PRO A 9 -16.65 0.26 1.69
C PRO A 9 -16.37 -0.03 3.17
N THR A 10 -15.97 -1.26 3.48
CA THR A 10 -15.53 -1.64 4.84
C THR A 10 -14.13 -1.13 5.14
N HIS A 11 -13.31 -0.94 4.10
CA HIS A 11 -11.94 -0.46 4.20
C HIS A 11 -11.60 0.49 3.05
N LEU A 12 -10.68 1.41 3.30
CA LEU A 12 -10.03 2.24 2.30
C LEU A 12 -8.55 1.87 2.25
N TYR A 13 -8.00 1.67 1.06
CA TYR A 13 -6.56 1.45 0.91
C TYR A 13 -5.88 2.65 0.26
N ARG A 14 -4.61 2.84 0.59
CA ARG A 14 -3.74 3.82 -0.08
C ARG A 14 -2.36 3.23 -0.25
N ILE A 15 -1.82 3.32 -1.46
CA ILE A 15 -0.45 2.91 -1.77
C ILE A 15 0.32 4.18 -2.14
N LEU A 16 1.40 4.45 -1.42
CA LEU A 16 2.38 5.49 -1.73
C LEU A 16 3.59 4.82 -2.37
N ILE A 17 4.02 5.34 -3.50
CA ILE A 17 5.22 4.89 -4.21
C ILE A 17 6.20 6.06 -4.25
N ALA A 18 7.46 5.80 -3.92
CA ALA A 18 8.52 6.78 -3.94
C ALA A 18 9.81 6.18 -4.52
N CYS A 19 10.74 7.06 -4.88
CA CYS A 19 12.08 6.69 -5.31
C CYS A 19 13.11 7.20 -4.30
N ASP A 20 13.95 6.28 -3.81
CA ASP A 20 15.16 6.61 -3.05
C ASP A 20 16.29 6.98 -4.02
N GLY A 21 16.07 8.07 -4.76
CA GLY A 21 16.84 8.47 -5.91
C GLY A 21 16.03 9.35 -6.85
N TYR A 22 16.22 9.18 -8.16
CA TYR A 22 15.56 9.99 -9.16
C TYR A 22 14.42 9.23 -9.84
N TRP A 23 13.32 9.94 -10.06
CA TRP A 23 12.29 9.52 -10.99
C TRP A 23 12.84 9.49 -12.42
N SER A 24 12.29 8.62 -13.25
CA SER A 24 12.57 8.60 -14.68
C SER A 24 12.03 9.89 -15.33
N SER A 25 12.72 10.39 -16.36
CA SER A 25 12.19 11.43 -17.24
C SER A 25 11.07 10.92 -18.16
N GLU A 26 11.00 9.61 -18.35
CA GLU A 26 10.12 8.95 -19.32
C GLU A 26 8.82 8.43 -18.69
N GLY A 27 8.60 8.63 -17.40
CA GLY A 27 7.36 8.21 -16.73
C GLY A 27 7.44 8.11 -15.21
N SER A 28 6.34 7.65 -14.61
CA SER A 28 6.16 7.57 -13.16
C SER A 28 6.76 6.30 -12.54
N TYR A 29 8.06 6.11 -12.72
CA TYR A 29 8.83 5.01 -12.14
C TYR A 29 10.24 5.47 -11.79
N CYS A 30 10.92 4.75 -10.90
CA CYS A 30 12.28 5.09 -10.53
C CYS A 30 13.25 4.76 -11.66
N ARG A 31 14.24 5.63 -11.88
CA ARG A 31 15.28 5.40 -12.90
C ARG A 31 16.04 4.09 -12.66
N VAL A 32 16.28 3.76 -11.39
CA VAL A 32 16.77 2.46 -10.94
C VAL A 32 15.63 1.79 -10.19
N SER A 33 15.14 0.65 -10.69
CA SER A 33 13.98 -0.04 -10.14
C SER A 33 14.15 -0.37 -8.65
N GLU A 34 15.36 -0.73 -8.23
CA GLU A 34 15.76 -1.14 -6.87
C GLU A 34 15.64 -0.03 -5.85
N GLN A 35 15.55 1.22 -6.33
CA GLN A 35 15.31 2.39 -5.49
C GLN A 35 13.81 2.67 -5.29
N THR A 36 12.92 1.87 -5.89
CA THR A 36 11.49 1.99 -5.66
C THR A 36 11.15 1.52 -4.25
N LYS A 37 10.54 2.40 -3.47
CA LYS A 37 9.97 2.10 -2.15
C LYS A 37 8.46 2.24 -2.19
N ALA A 38 7.78 1.43 -1.39
CA ALA A 38 6.33 1.46 -1.27
C ALA A 38 5.91 1.45 0.19
N LEU A 39 4.93 2.29 0.51
CA LEU A 39 4.27 2.32 1.80
C LEU A 39 2.76 2.23 1.54
N SER A 40 2.13 1.17 2.03
CA SER A 40 0.70 0.92 1.80
C SER A 40 -0.06 0.77 3.10
N PHE A 41 -1.33 1.18 3.06
CA PHE A 41 -2.24 1.18 4.18
C PHE A 41 -3.56 0.53 3.81
N ILE A 42 -4.20 -0.12 4.79
CA ILE A 42 -5.59 -0.57 4.74
C ILE A 42 -6.28 -0.03 5.99
N PHE A 43 -7.05 1.04 5.83
CA PHE A 43 -7.78 1.68 6.91
C PHE A 43 -9.19 1.09 7.00
N PRO A 44 -9.62 0.61 8.19
CA PRO A 44 -11.01 0.28 8.39
C PRO A 44 -11.88 1.54 8.32
N HIS A 45 -13.02 1.44 7.67
CA HIS A 45 -14.01 2.51 7.65
C HIS A 45 -14.77 2.49 8.98
N MET A 46 -14.46 3.46 9.84
CA MET A 46 -14.99 3.53 11.21
C MET A 46 -15.63 4.88 11.48
N ASN A 47 -16.58 4.89 12.41
CA ASN A 47 -17.15 6.11 12.95
C ASN A 47 -16.32 6.57 14.17
N GLY A 48 -15.43 7.54 13.98
CA GLY A 48 -14.62 8.14 15.06
C GLY A 48 -13.17 7.65 15.12
N ASP A 49 -12.45 8.12 16.15
CA ASP A 49 -11.07 7.71 16.46
C ASP A 49 -11.11 6.43 17.34
N PRO A 50 -10.56 5.30 16.87
CA PRO A 50 -10.74 4.01 17.52
C PRO A 50 -9.86 3.78 18.75
N ASN A 51 -8.76 4.51 18.94
CA ASN A 51 -7.73 4.09 19.90
C ASN A 51 -6.86 5.20 20.51
N CYS A 52 -7.20 6.48 20.32
CA CYS A 52 -6.50 7.62 20.96
C CYS A 52 -4.97 7.64 20.68
N LEU A 53 -4.52 6.95 19.64
CA LEU A 53 -3.11 6.89 19.27
C LEU A 53 -2.66 8.20 18.64
N ASP A 54 -1.35 8.48 18.70
CA ASP A 54 -0.78 9.49 17.83
C ASP A 54 -0.96 9.08 16.36
N LYS A 55 -0.98 10.08 15.47
CA LYS A 55 -1.17 9.87 14.03
C LYS A 55 -0.15 8.90 13.43
N ASN A 56 1.11 8.94 13.84
CA ASN A 56 2.14 8.07 13.26
C ASN A 56 1.98 6.63 13.76
N GLU A 57 1.64 6.44 15.03
CA GLU A 57 1.34 5.13 15.59
C GLU A 57 0.12 4.50 14.91
N LEU A 58 -0.94 5.31 14.71
CA LEU A 58 -2.15 4.90 13.99
C LEU A 58 -1.83 4.50 12.55
N LEU A 59 -1.08 5.34 11.82
CA LEU A 59 -0.69 5.07 10.44
C LEU A 59 0.15 3.80 10.35
N LEU A 60 1.13 3.64 11.24
CA LEU A 60 2.00 2.45 11.28
C LEU A 60 1.19 1.18 11.56
N GLN A 61 0.23 1.23 12.50
CA GLN A 61 -0.65 0.11 12.82
C GLN A 61 -1.47 -0.37 11.62
N TYR A 62 -1.88 0.55 10.74
CA TYR A 62 -2.65 0.23 9.54
C TYR A 62 -1.80 0.03 8.28
N THR A 63 -0.48 -0.01 8.42
CA THR A 63 0.36 -0.43 7.29
C THR A 63 0.02 -1.85 6.89
N ALA A 64 0.05 -2.09 5.59
CA ALA A 64 -0.22 -3.37 4.96
C ALA A 64 0.78 -3.58 3.83
N ARG A 65 0.91 -4.82 3.35
CA ARG A 65 1.69 -5.09 2.14
C ARG A 65 0.84 -4.72 0.92
N ILE A 66 1.46 -4.36 -0.21
CA ILE A 66 0.71 -4.21 -1.46
C ILE A 66 -0.03 -5.52 -1.80
N LYS A 67 0.55 -6.68 -1.45
CA LYS A 67 -0.11 -7.98 -1.67
C LYS A 67 -1.41 -8.13 -0.89
N ASP A 68 -1.51 -7.54 0.30
CA ASP A 68 -2.75 -7.54 1.08
C ASP A 68 -3.79 -6.65 0.40
N VAL A 69 -3.37 -5.48 -0.11
CA VAL A 69 -4.22 -4.59 -0.90
C VAL A 69 -4.74 -5.29 -2.15
N GLU A 70 -3.88 -6.00 -2.91
CA GLU A 70 -4.31 -6.79 -4.07
C GLU A 70 -5.37 -7.83 -3.67
N SER A 71 -5.16 -8.51 -2.55
CA SER A 71 -6.04 -9.57 -2.08
C SER A 71 -7.42 -9.05 -1.65
N ILE A 72 -7.49 -7.91 -0.95
CA ILE A 72 -8.76 -7.36 -0.47
C ILE A 72 -9.54 -6.61 -1.55
N SER A 73 -8.85 -6.03 -2.53
CA SER A 73 -9.46 -5.20 -3.59
C SER A 73 -9.77 -6.00 -4.85
N GLY A 74 -9.15 -7.16 -5.04
CA GLY A 74 -9.19 -7.91 -6.30
C GLY A 74 -8.43 -7.23 -7.44
N GLN A 75 -7.69 -6.15 -7.16
CA GLN A 75 -6.88 -5.45 -8.15
C GLN A 75 -5.45 -5.97 -8.15
N TYR A 76 -4.78 -5.90 -9.29
CA TYR A 76 -3.38 -6.27 -9.44
C TYR A 76 -2.58 -5.06 -9.89
N PHE A 77 -1.49 -4.75 -9.19
CA PHE A 77 -0.64 -3.60 -9.52
C PHE A 77 0.59 -4.07 -10.27
N ASN A 78 0.73 -3.72 -11.55
CA ASN A 78 1.90 -4.08 -12.33
C ASN A 78 2.87 -2.88 -12.41
N PHE A 79 4.12 -3.09 -11.97
CA PHE A 79 5.19 -2.10 -12.08
C PHE A 79 6.00 -2.38 -13.35
N THR A 80 5.57 -1.81 -14.48
CA THR A 80 6.01 -2.18 -15.83
C THR A 80 7.52 -2.10 -16.09
N ASN A 81 8.26 -1.25 -15.37
CA ASN A 81 9.71 -1.09 -15.49
C ASN A 81 10.48 -1.80 -14.38
N MET A 82 9.90 -2.86 -13.81
CA MET A 82 10.49 -3.63 -12.72
C MET A 82 10.38 -5.14 -13.00
N PRO A 83 11.49 -5.90 -12.89
CA PRO A 83 11.47 -7.36 -13.05
C PRO A 83 10.52 -8.06 -12.06
N ASP A 84 9.87 -9.15 -12.48
CA ASP A 84 8.84 -9.86 -11.69
C ASP A 84 9.28 -10.23 -10.28
N ARG A 85 10.51 -10.76 -10.15
CA ARG A 85 11.08 -11.12 -8.84
C ARG A 85 11.13 -9.91 -7.91
N GLN A 86 11.51 -8.75 -8.44
CA GLN A 86 11.62 -7.53 -7.68
C GLN A 86 10.25 -6.94 -7.35
N GLN A 87 9.29 -7.02 -8.28
CA GLN A 87 7.90 -6.68 -7.99
C GLN A 87 7.34 -7.52 -6.84
N MET A 88 7.62 -8.83 -6.84
CA MET A 88 7.21 -9.72 -5.75
C MET A 88 7.83 -9.29 -4.41
N LEU A 89 9.13 -8.96 -4.38
CA LEU A 89 9.80 -8.46 -3.18
C LEU A 89 9.16 -7.15 -2.69
N LEU A 90 8.95 -6.17 -3.58
CA LEU A 90 8.29 -4.90 -3.24
C LEU A 90 6.88 -5.14 -2.68
N LYS A 91 6.10 -6.04 -3.31
CA LYS A 91 4.71 -6.29 -2.93
C LYS A 91 4.54 -7.04 -1.63
N THR A 92 5.54 -7.82 -1.23
CA THR A 92 5.52 -8.65 -0.01
C THR A 92 6.24 -8.00 1.17
N HIS A 93 6.93 -6.88 0.95
CA HIS A 93 7.65 -6.14 1.99
C HIS A 93 6.69 -5.67 3.10
N ILE A 94 7.09 -5.92 4.35
CA ILE A 94 6.37 -5.50 5.56
C ILE A 94 7.06 -4.24 6.08
N ASN A 95 6.30 -3.15 6.19
CA ASN A 95 6.77 -1.90 6.75
C ASN A 95 6.80 -2.01 8.29
N VAL A 96 7.94 -1.71 8.90
CA VAL A 96 8.11 -1.67 10.36
C VAL A 96 8.27 -0.24 10.90
N GLU A 97 8.39 0.72 9.99
CA GLU A 97 8.49 2.16 10.24
C GLU A 97 7.83 2.94 9.10
N LEU A 98 7.51 4.21 9.35
CA LEU A 98 7.10 5.17 8.31
C LEU A 98 8.36 5.85 7.74
N TRP A 99 8.26 6.42 6.53
CA TRP A 99 9.37 7.14 5.87
C TRP A 99 9.77 8.43 6.60
#